data_AF-X1FYJ2-F1
#
_entry.id   AF-X1FYJ2-F1
#
_cell.length_a   1.000
_cell.length_b   1.000
_cell.length_c   1.000
_cell.angle_alpha   90.00
_cell.angle_beta   90.00
_cell.angle_gamma   90.00
#
_symmetry.space_group_name_H-M   'P 1'
#
loop_
_entity.id
_entity.type
_entity.pdbx_description
1 polymer ?
#
loop_
_entity_poly.entity_id
_entity_poly.type
_entity_poly.pdbx_seq_one_letter_code
_entity_poly.pdbx_strand_id
1 'polypeptide(L)'
;MMKKIIVCLVTMVVLALGVPQTSCPAERSKATFLLDGLEEVYLSQDAKELLKQNGFVITPGYENEIFDLYANCKENSQPIFVTTDAVLHTSHIFFDYLLRILEIEKLYPLTDELTDRMLTLSIEQYNEARNSEVKKAARLNIGFFAVAKKQFNPAYKVGYGLNDLVNKEIKNIESHKGLRFRELLTYVKNPSLGQNPYAYEDYSQYVPRGHYTRNEKFKKYFKTMMWYGRIDFKLKPGAKEPAITHGKKMTLQAILMTDAFLKDKETFKLWEKIYDPTVTLWARQTIYMLMIT
;
A
#
# COMPACT_ATOMS: atom_id res chain seq x y z
N MET A 1 11.53 51.76 -36.82
CA MET A 1 10.35 50.89 -36.58
C MET A 1 10.52 50.25 -35.20
N MET A 2 10.07 50.93 -34.15
CA MET A 2 10.33 50.58 -32.76
C MET A 2 9.37 49.49 -32.28
N LYS A 3 9.91 48.32 -31.91
CA LYS A 3 9.15 47.24 -31.26
C LYS A 3 8.85 47.66 -29.82
N LYS A 4 7.58 47.93 -29.52
CA LYS A 4 7.08 48.09 -28.14
C LYS A 4 7.08 46.72 -27.46
N ILE A 5 7.89 46.58 -26.41
CA ILE A 5 7.85 45.43 -25.49
C ILE A 5 6.77 45.74 -24.45
N ILE A 6 5.68 44.98 -24.47
CA ILE A 6 4.66 45.01 -23.43
C ILE A 6 5.15 44.12 -22.29
N VAL A 7 5.63 44.74 -21.21
CA VAL A 7 5.93 44.05 -19.96
C VAL A 7 4.61 43.91 -19.20
N CYS A 8 4.06 42.70 -19.17
CA CYS A 8 2.92 42.37 -18.34
C CYS A 8 3.41 42.12 -16.91
N LEU A 9 3.37 43.16 -16.07
CA LEU A 9 3.63 43.05 -14.65
C LEU A 9 2.35 42.49 -13.98
N VAL A 10 2.33 41.18 -13.72
CA VAL A 10 1.25 40.57 -12.94
C VAL A 10 1.51 40.90 -11.47
N THR A 11 0.93 42.00 -11.00
CA THR A 11 0.80 42.28 -9.57
C THR A 11 -0.18 41.28 -8.99
N MET A 12 0.35 40.28 -8.28
CA MET A 12 -0.45 39.37 -7.47
C MET A 12 -0.99 40.16 -6.28
N VAL A 13 -2.17 40.76 -6.44
CA VAL A 13 -2.94 41.31 -5.33
C VAL A 13 -3.38 40.14 -4.48
N VAL A 14 -2.67 39.90 -3.37
CA VAL A 14 -3.15 39.06 -2.29
C VAL A 14 -4.30 39.82 -1.64
N LEU A 15 -5.52 39.60 -2.15
CA LEU A 15 -6.73 39.89 -1.39
C LEU A 15 -6.71 38.95 -0.20
N ALA A 16 -6.24 39.47 0.93
CA ALA A 16 -6.54 38.91 2.24
C ALA A 16 -8.05 39.04 2.41
N LEU A 17 -8.80 38.05 1.91
CA LEU A 17 -10.15 37.78 2.37
C LEU A 17 -9.98 37.43 3.84
N GLY A 18 -10.15 38.44 4.69
CA GLY A 18 -10.30 38.27 6.12
C GLY A 18 -11.47 37.31 6.31
N VAL A 19 -11.15 36.03 6.50
CA VAL A 19 -12.05 35.12 7.17
C VAL A 19 -12.40 35.85 8.45
N PRO A 20 -13.67 36.18 8.72
CA PRO A 20 -14.02 36.68 10.04
C PRO A 20 -13.54 35.58 10.97
N GLN A 21 -12.51 35.88 11.76
CA GLN A 21 -12.28 35.12 12.98
C GLN A 21 -13.61 35.26 13.70
N THR A 22 -14.44 34.22 13.64
CA THR A 22 -15.47 34.03 14.63
C THR A 22 -14.67 33.91 15.92
N SER A 23 -14.45 35.06 16.57
CA SER A 23 -14.06 35.10 17.95
C SER A 23 -15.13 34.29 18.65
N CYS A 24 -14.81 33.05 18.98
CA CYS A 24 -15.61 32.26 19.88
C CYS A 24 -15.78 33.17 21.10
N PRO A 25 -17.00 33.55 21.50
CA PRO A 25 -17.21 34.31 22.71
C PRO A 25 -17.07 33.34 23.89
N ALA A 26 -15.97 32.60 23.95
CA ALA A 26 -15.46 32.08 25.20
C ALA A 26 -14.67 33.24 25.82
N GLU A 27 -15.41 34.23 26.29
CA GLU A 27 -14.90 35.19 27.24
C GLU A 27 -14.23 34.37 28.35
N ARG A 28 -12.91 34.50 28.53
CA ARG A 28 -12.19 33.98 29.70
C ARG A 28 -12.67 34.78 30.92
N SER A 29 -13.94 34.65 31.28
CA SER A 29 -14.29 34.83 32.67
C SER A 29 -13.49 33.75 33.42
N LYS A 30 -12.80 34.14 34.49
CA LYS A 30 -12.26 33.18 35.46
C LYS A 30 -13.44 32.53 36.20
N ALA A 31 -14.32 31.86 35.48
CA ALA A 31 -15.34 31.03 36.07
C ALA A 31 -14.60 29.83 36.66
N THR A 32 -14.46 29.84 37.98
CA THR A 32 -14.04 28.63 38.70
C THR A 32 -15.22 27.68 38.60
N PHE A 33 -15.08 26.59 37.84
CA PHE A 33 -16.15 25.60 37.71
C PHE A 33 -16.40 24.96 39.08
N LEU A 34 -17.65 25.02 39.54
CA LEU A 34 -18.10 24.31 40.74
C LEU A 34 -18.10 22.81 40.44
N LEU A 35 -17.52 22.00 41.32
CA LEU A 35 -17.40 20.55 41.16
C LEU A 35 -18.52 19.78 41.87
N ASP A 36 -19.63 20.45 42.17
CA ASP A 36 -20.76 19.85 42.89
C ASP A 36 -21.38 18.72 42.03
N GLY A 37 -21.51 17.52 42.60
CA GLY A 37 -22.04 16.33 41.90
C GLY A 37 -21.02 15.41 41.22
N LEU A 38 -19.71 15.68 41.36
CA LEU A 38 -18.63 14.81 40.85
C LEU A 38 -18.11 13.80 41.90
N GLU A 39 -18.85 13.55 42.98
CA GLU A 39 -18.44 12.66 44.07
C GLU A 39 -18.31 11.20 43.63
N GLU A 40 -19.04 10.80 42.59
CA GLU A 40 -19.03 9.45 42.00
C GLU A 40 -17.94 9.24 40.93
N VAL A 41 -17.16 10.29 40.59
CA VAL A 41 -16.08 10.21 39.58
C VAL A 41 -14.72 10.27 40.28
N TYR A 42 -13.98 9.17 40.24
CA TYR A 42 -12.64 9.10 40.83
C TYR A 42 -11.61 9.88 40.00
N LEU A 43 -11.30 11.11 40.42
CA LEU A 43 -10.26 11.95 39.83
C LEU A 43 -9.13 12.21 40.84
N SER A 44 -7.88 12.18 40.37
CA SER A 44 -6.72 12.60 41.17
C SER A 44 -6.81 14.07 41.57
N GLN A 45 -6.08 14.47 42.60
CA GLN A 45 -6.08 15.86 43.08
C GLN A 45 -5.62 16.83 41.97
N ASP A 46 -4.56 16.49 41.26
CA ASP A 46 -4.05 17.26 40.11
C ASP A 46 -5.10 17.38 39.00
N ALA A 47 -5.84 16.29 38.73
CA ALA A 47 -6.90 16.31 37.72
C ALA A 47 -8.06 17.23 38.11
N LYS A 48 -8.41 17.31 39.40
CA LYS A 48 -9.43 18.23 39.92
C LYS A 48 -9.00 19.69 39.80
N GLU A 49 -7.72 19.99 40.02
CA GLU A 49 -7.17 21.35 39.85
C GLU A 49 -7.19 21.78 38.38
N LEU A 50 -6.78 20.90 37.47
CA LEU A 50 -6.86 21.15 36.04
C LEU A 50 -8.30 21.34 35.57
N LEU A 51 -9.24 20.55 36.08
CA LEU A 51 -10.66 20.68 35.75
C LEU A 51 -11.22 22.04 36.18
N LYS A 52 -10.86 22.54 37.37
CA LYS A 52 -11.28 23.87 37.86
C LYS A 52 -10.73 25.01 37.00
N GLN A 53 -9.51 24.87 36.49
CA GLN A 53 -8.83 25.90 35.69
C GLN A 53 -9.27 25.90 34.22
N ASN A 54 -9.44 24.71 33.64
CA ASN A 54 -9.62 24.55 32.19
C ASN A 54 -11.05 24.18 31.78
N GLY A 55 -11.90 23.74 32.72
CA GLY A 55 -13.24 23.22 32.42
C GLY A 55 -13.24 21.81 31.82
N PHE A 56 -12.07 21.22 31.57
CA PHE A 56 -11.90 19.83 31.16
C PHE A 56 -10.58 19.27 31.70
N VAL A 57 -10.50 17.95 31.80
CA VAL A 57 -9.27 17.23 32.15
C VAL A 57 -9.17 15.94 31.34
N ILE A 58 -7.96 15.58 30.92
CA ILE A 58 -7.69 14.32 30.24
C ILE A 58 -7.07 13.39 31.27
N THR A 59 -7.68 12.22 31.46
CA THR A 59 -7.16 11.17 32.34
C THR A 59 -6.84 9.92 31.54
N PRO A 60 -5.87 9.10 31.96
CA PRO A 60 -5.60 7.83 31.31
C PRO A 60 -6.84 6.92 31.37
N GLY A 61 -7.27 6.41 30.21
CA GLY A 61 -8.24 5.33 30.14
C GLY A 61 -7.54 3.98 30.30
N TYR A 62 -8.19 3.04 30.98
CA TYR A 62 -7.68 1.68 31.18
C TYR A 62 -8.41 0.62 30.34
N GLU A 63 -9.44 1.03 29.63
CA GLU A 63 -10.27 0.15 28.81
C GLU A 63 -9.59 -0.16 27.48
N ASN A 64 -9.76 -1.39 26.99
CA ASN A 64 -9.16 -1.82 25.72
C ASN A 64 -9.93 -1.26 24.52
N GLU A 65 -11.25 -1.11 24.65
CA GLU A 65 -12.13 -0.69 23.58
C GLU A 65 -13.01 0.48 24.02
N ILE A 66 -13.39 1.34 23.07
CA ILE A 66 -14.21 2.52 23.35
C ILE A 66 -15.58 2.14 23.92
N PHE A 67 -16.13 0.98 23.55
CA PHE A 67 -17.44 0.56 24.07
C PHE A 67 -17.39 0.12 25.53
N ASP A 68 -16.26 -0.41 26.01
CA ASP A 68 -16.06 -0.78 27.41
C ASP A 68 -16.13 0.47 28.29
N LEU A 69 -15.52 1.57 27.84
CA LEU A 69 -15.59 2.87 28.50
C LEU A 69 -17.04 3.36 28.64
N TYR A 70 -17.83 3.29 27.57
CA TYR A 70 -19.24 3.71 27.63
C TYR A 70 -20.10 2.80 28.51
N ALA A 71 -19.82 1.49 28.51
CA ALA A 71 -20.50 0.55 29.41
C ALA A 71 -20.18 0.88 30.87
N ASN A 72 -18.91 1.11 31.19
CA ASN A 72 -18.43 1.47 32.53
C ASN A 72 -19.04 2.80 33.02
N CYS A 73 -19.06 3.83 32.17
CA CYS A 73 -19.74 5.09 32.50
C CYS A 73 -21.23 4.88 32.75
N LYS A 74 -21.90 4.02 31.97
CA LYS A 74 -23.33 3.73 32.15
C LYS A 74 -23.59 2.99 33.47
N GLU A 75 -22.76 2.02 33.83
CA GLU A 75 -22.87 1.27 35.09
C GLU A 75 -22.68 2.18 36.31
N ASN A 76 -21.75 3.14 36.23
CA ASN A 76 -21.47 4.11 37.29
C ASN A 76 -22.33 5.39 37.20
N SER A 77 -23.39 5.40 36.39
CA SER A 77 -24.28 6.56 36.22
C SER A 77 -23.56 7.87 35.83
N GLN A 78 -22.40 7.75 35.18
CA GLN A 78 -21.61 8.89 34.71
C GLN A 78 -22.17 9.41 33.37
N PRO A 79 -22.26 10.73 33.16
CA PRO A 79 -22.69 11.30 31.89
C PRO A 79 -21.77 10.89 30.73
N ILE A 80 -22.36 10.36 29.65
CA ILE A 80 -21.64 9.91 28.47
C ILE A 80 -21.77 10.94 27.35
N PHE A 81 -20.64 11.38 26.81
CA PHE A 81 -20.58 12.14 25.56
C PHE A 81 -19.97 11.25 24.47
N VAL A 82 -20.80 10.80 23.53
CA VAL A 82 -20.36 9.95 22.42
C VAL A 82 -19.73 10.81 21.32
N THR A 83 -18.43 10.63 21.08
CA THR A 83 -17.73 11.30 19.99
C THR A 83 -17.84 10.53 18.68
N THR A 84 -17.49 11.19 17.57
CA THR A 84 -17.40 10.58 16.24
C THR A 84 -16.41 9.41 16.19
N ASP A 85 -15.42 9.37 17.10
CA ASP A 85 -14.39 8.32 17.16
C ASP A 85 -15.01 6.94 17.41
N ALA A 86 -16.12 6.85 18.13
CA ALA A 86 -16.83 5.59 18.33
C ALA A 86 -17.30 4.97 17.00
N VAL A 87 -17.81 5.82 16.10
CA VAL A 87 -18.26 5.41 14.76
C VAL A 87 -17.07 5.11 13.86
N LEU A 88 -16.01 5.94 13.90
CA LEU A 88 -14.79 5.75 13.09
C LEU A 88 -14.05 4.48 13.48
N HIS A 89 -13.90 4.19 14.77
CA HIS A 89 -13.28 2.98 15.30
C HIS A 89 -14.04 1.72 14.88
N THR A 90 -15.37 1.72 15.06
CA THR A 90 -16.22 0.61 14.62
C THR A 90 -16.13 0.41 13.10
N SER A 91 -16.13 1.50 12.33
CA SER A 91 -15.98 1.45 10.87
C SER A 91 -14.62 0.88 10.45
N HIS A 92 -13.55 1.24 11.16
CA HIS A 92 -12.20 0.71 10.93
C HIS A 92 -12.13 -0.81 11.19
N ILE A 93 -12.65 -1.29 12.33
CA ILE A 93 -12.70 -2.73 12.64
C ILE A 93 -13.51 -3.49 11.60
N PHE A 94 -14.68 -2.96 11.24
CA PHE A 94 -15.54 -3.57 10.22
C PHE A 94 -14.83 -3.64 8.87
N PHE A 95 -14.20 -2.55 8.44
CA PHE A 95 -13.46 -2.50 7.17
C PHE A 95 -12.27 -3.47 7.15
N ASP A 96 -11.47 -3.53 8.22
CA ASP A 96 -10.37 -4.50 8.35
C ASP A 96 -10.89 -5.95 8.30
N TYR A 97 -12.02 -6.25 8.95
CA TYR A 97 -12.66 -7.57 8.86
C TYR A 97 -13.12 -7.92 7.44
N LEU A 98 -13.80 -6.98 6.78
CA LEU A 98 -14.24 -7.16 5.40
C LEU A 98 -13.06 -7.39 4.45
N LEU A 99 -12.00 -6.59 4.56
CA LEU A 99 -10.77 -6.72 3.77
C LEU A 99 -10.16 -8.11 3.91
N ARG A 100 -9.98 -8.57 5.15
CA ARG A 100 -9.41 -9.89 5.44
C ARG A 100 -10.17 -11.03 4.78
N ILE A 101 -11.51 -10.98 4.86
CA ILE A 101 -12.37 -11.98 4.22
C ILE A 101 -12.21 -11.89 2.70
N LEU A 102 -12.31 -10.69 2.14
CA LEU A 102 -12.25 -10.49 0.69
C LEU A 102 -10.89 -10.95 0.12
N GLU A 103 -9.79 -10.60 0.78
CA GLU A 103 -8.44 -10.98 0.37
C GLU A 103 -8.24 -12.49 0.37
N ILE A 104 -8.71 -13.20 1.39
CA ILE A 104 -8.45 -14.63 1.55
C ILE A 104 -9.46 -15.53 0.84
N GLU A 105 -10.73 -15.17 0.88
CA GLU A 105 -11.81 -15.99 0.33
C GLU A 105 -12.04 -15.72 -1.16
N LYS A 106 -11.72 -14.51 -1.64
CA LYS A 106 -11.97 -14.11 -3.04
C LYS A 106 -10.69 -13.77 -3.80
N LEU A 107 -9.86 -12.84 -3.33
CA LEU A 107 -8.71 -12.38 -4.11
C LEU A 107 -7.59 -13.41 -4.19
N TYR A 108 -7.28 -14.12 -3.09
CA TYR A 108 -6.24 -15.14 -3.07
C TYR A 108 -6.40 -16.19 -4.18
N PRO A 109 -7.54 -16.91 -4.29
CA PRO A 109 -7.71 -17.91 -5.34
C PRO A 109 -7.71 -17.29 -6.74
N LEU A 110 -8.29 -16.10 -6.91
CA LEU A 110 -8.29 -15.40 -8.20
C LEU A 110 -6.86 -15.01 -8.64
N THR A 111 -6.04 -14.54 -7.71
CA THR A 111 -4.64 -14.19 -8.00
C THR A 111 -3.83 -15.44 -8.35
N ASP A 112 -4.01 -16.56 -7.65
CA ASP A 112 -3.31 -17.81 -7.99
C ASP A 112 -3.73 -18.33 -9.39
N GLU A 113 -5.03 -18.27 -9.70
CA GLU A 113 -5.56 -18.62 -11.03
C GLU A 113 -5.00 -17.69 -12.12
N LEU A 114 -5.00 -16.38 -11.90
CA LEU A 114 -4.42 -15.41 -12.82
C LEU A 114 -2.91 -15.68 -13.04
N THR A 115 -2.17 -15.99 -11.97
CA THR A 115 -0.75 -16.36 -12.07
C THR A 115 -0.55 -17.57 -12.96
N ASP A 116 -1.35 -18.63 -12.79
CA ASP A 116 -1.24 -19.85 -13.59
C ASP A 116 -1.52 -19.61 -15.08
N ARG A 117 -2.55 -18.80 -15.37
CA ARG A 117 -2.92 -18.48 -16.75
C ARG A 117 -1.86 -17.61 -17.42
N MET A 118 -1.38 -16.57 -16.75
CA MET A 118 -0.30 -15.73 -17.27
C MET A 118 1.02 -16.49 -17.46
N LEU A 119 1.31 -17.46 -16.59
CA LEU A 119 2.46 -18.33 -16.73
C LEU A 119 2.33 -19.24 -17.97
N THR A 120 1.16 -19.82 -18.19
CA THR A 120 0.86 -20.65 -19.36
C THR A 120 1.00 -19.84 -20.66
N LEU A 121 0.37 -18.66 -20.72
CA LEU A 121 0.47 -17.77 -21.89
C LEU A 121 1.91 -17.31 -22.15
N SER A 122 2.70 -17.06 -21.11
CA SER A 122 4.12 -16.70 -21.25
C SER A 122 4.95 -17.87 -21.81
N ILE A 123 4.61 -19.11 -21.47
CA ILE A 123 5.24 -20.32 -22.02
C ILE A 123 4.88 -20.49 -23.50
N GLU A 124 3.62 -20.28 -23.88
CA GLU A 124 3.16 -20.31 -25.27
C GLU A 124 3.91 -19.27 -26.11
N GLN A 125 3.96 -18.01 -25.65
CA GLN A 125 4.72 -16.95 -26.30
C GLN A 125 6.22 -17.31 -26.44
N TYR A 126 6.82 -17.96 -25.46
CA TYR A 126 8.22 -18.41 -25.53
C TYR A 126 8.43 -19.48 -26.61
N ASN A 127 7.49 -20.41 -26.76
CA ASN A 127 7.56 -21.49 -27.73
C ASN A 127 7.33 -20.98 -29.17
N GLU A 128 6.41 -20.03 -29.35
CA GLU A 128 6.09 -19.41 -30.65
C GLU A 128 7.14 -18.40 -31.13
N ALA A 129 7.88 -17.81 -30.20
CA ALA A 129 8.86 -16.77 -30.51
C ALA A 129 10.00 -17.29 -31.40
N ARG A 130 10.04 -16.78 -32.64
CA ARG A 130 11.13 -17.02 -33.60
C ARG A 130 12.33 -16.10 -33.39
N ASN A 131 12.08 -14.86 -32.95
CA ASN A 131 13.13 -13.88 -32.72
C ASN A 131 13.84 -14.14 -31.37
N SER A 132 15.18 -14.14 -31.38
CA SER A 132 16.00 -14.40 -30.19
C SER A 132 15.74 -13.43 -29.03
N GLU A 133 15.52 -12.15 -29.31
CA GLU A 133 15.28 -11.15 -28.27
C GLU A 133 13.88 -11.30 -27.65
N VAL A 134 12.86 -11.58 -28.47
CA VAL A 134 11.50 -11.89 -27.99
C VAL A 134 11.52 -13.15 -27.14
N LYS A 135 12.24 -14.19 -27.57
CA LYS A 135 12.38 -15.44 -26.82
C LYS A 135 13.05 -15.25 -25.47
N LYS A 136 14.08 -14.39 -25.38
CA LYS A 136 14.71 -14.02 -24.10
C LYS A 136 13.74 -13.26 -23.20
N ALA A 137 12.98 -12.31 -23.74
CA ALA A 137 12.00 -11.55 -22.97
C ALA A 137 10.86 -12.44 -22.44
N ALA A 138 10.28 -13.31 -23.27
CA ALA A 138 9.28 -14.28 -22.86
C ALA A 138 9.81 -15.22 -21.76
N ARG A 139 11.06 -15.67 -21.87
CA ARG A 139 11.71 -16.45 -20.81
C ARG A 139 11.77 -15.70 -19.47
N LEU A 140 12.07 -14.40 -19.48
CA LEU A 140 12.06 -13.61 -18.25
C LEU A 140 10.65 -13.40 -17.69
N ASN A 141 9.62 -13.28 -18.55
CA ASN A 141 8.22 -13.24 -18.13
C ASN A 141 7.80 -14.54 -17.43
N ILE A 142 8.21 -15.71 -17.94
CA ILE A 142 8.03 -17.00 -17.26
C ILE A 142 8.66 -16.93 -15.85
N GLY A 143 9.88 -16.40 -15.74
CA GLY A 143 10.54 -16.20 -14.45
C GLY A 143 9.76 -15.30 -13.51
N PHE A 144 9.22 -14.19 -14.01
CA PHE A 144 8.42 -13.24 -13.24
C PHE A 144 7.15 -13.86 -12.65
N PHE A 145 6.38 -14.60 -13.46
CA PHE A 145 5.17 -15.29 -12.97
C PHE A 145 5.51 -16.51 -12.12
N ALA A 146 6.64 -17.16 -12.37
CA ALA A 146 7.09 -18.28 -11.55
C ALA A 146 7.54 -17.88 -10.14
N VAL A 147 8.12 -16.68 -9.96
CA VAL A 147 8.38 -16.12 -8.61
C VAL A 147 7.07 -16.00 -7.84
N ALA A 148 6.03 -15.43 -8.44
CA ALA A 148 4.70 -15.34 -7.83
C ALA A 148 4.10 -16.73 -7.55
N LYS A 149 4.16 -17.66 -8.51
CA LYS A 149 3.61 -19.02 -8.32
C LYS A 149 4.30 -19.76 -7.17
N LYS A 150 5.60 -19.56 -6.99
CA LYS A 150 6.35 -20.13 -5.86
C LYS A 150 5.92 -19.61 -4.50
N GLN A 151 5.39 -18.39 -4.41
CA GLN A 151 4.80 -17.89 -3.16
C GLN A 151 3.57 -18.71 -2.78
N PHE A 152 2.68 -19.00 -3.74
CA PHE A 152 1.51 -19.84 -3.50
C PHE A 152 1.89 -21.30 -3.24
N ASN A 153 2.70 -21.87 -4.16
CA ASN A 153 3.15 -23.25 -4.12
C ASN A 153 4.70 -23.34 -4.13
N PRO A 154 5.33 -23.45 -2.94
CA PRO A 154 6.79 -23.57 -2.83
C PRO A 154 7.41 -24.77 -3.56
N ALA A 155 6.63 -25.83 -3.79
CA ALA A 155 7.07 -27.04 -4.49
C ALA A 155 7.06 -26.91 -6.02
N TYR A 156 6.56 -25.78 -6.56
CA TYR A 156 6.49 -25.56 -8.01
C TYR A 156 7.88 -25.57 -8.67
N LYS A 157 8.01 -26.25 -9.81
CA LYS A 157 9.25 -26.34 -10.59
C LYS A 157 9.12 -25.47 -11.85
N VAL A 158 10.02 -24.51 -12.01
CA VAL A 158 9.91 -23.45 -13.04
C VAL A 158 10.35 -23.91 -14.42
N GLY A 159 11.39 -24.75 -14.51
CA GLY A 159 11.99 -25.16 -15.79
C GLY A 159 12.79 -24.04 -16.48
N TYR A 160 13.03 -24.18 -17.79
CA TYR A 160 13.65 -23.18 -18.69
C TYR A 160 15.01 -22.59 -18.24
N GLY A 161 15.75 -23.31 -17.41
CA GLY A 161 17.01 -22.83 -16.81
C GLY A 161 16.82 -21.61 -15.91
N LEU A 162 15.63 -21.42 -15.33
CA LEU A 162 15.28 -20.28 -14.47
C LEU A 162 15.24 -20.64 -12.98
N ASN A 163 15.32 -21.92 -12.62
CA ASN A 163 15.19 -22.39 -11.25
C ASN A 163 16.14 -21.63 -10.28
N ASP A 164 17.40 -21.45 -10.66
CA ASP A 164 18.38 -20.76 -9.82
C ASP A 164 18.05 -19.28 -9.65
N LEU A 165 17.67 -18.60 -10.74
CA LEU A 165 17.31 -17.18 -10.72
C LEU A 165 16.07 -16.94 -9.85
N VAL A 166 15.03 -17.76 -10.05
CA VAL A 166 13.81 -17.68 -9.26
C VAL A 166 14.09 -18.01 -7.79
N ASN A 167 14.90 -19.03 -7.49
CA ASN A 167 15.25 -19.36 -6.10
C ASN A 167 16.01 -18.23 -5.40
N LYS A 168 16.88 -17.51 -6.12
CA LYS A 168 17.55 -16.34 -5.57
C LYS A 168 16.58 -15.18 -5.32
N GLU A 169 15.63 -14.93 -6.22
CA GLU A 169 14.56 -13.96 -5.99
C GLU A 169 13.73 -14.31 -4.75
N ILE A 170 13.30 -15.57 -4.63
CA ILE A 170 12.57 -16.05 -3.45
C ILE A 170 13.42 -15.84 -2.18
N LYS A 171 14.71 -16.15 -2.23
CA LYS A 171 15.62 -15.92 -1.08
C LYS A 171 15.73 -14.43 -0.74
N ASN A 172 15.76 -13.54 -1.74
CA ASN A 172 15.76 -12.09 -1.49
C ASN A 172 14.47 -11.65 -0.81
N ILE A 173 13.31 -12.12 -1.30
CA ILE A 173 11.99 -11.88 -0.71
C ILE A 173 11.93 -12.38 0.74
N GLU A 174 12.34 -13.62 1.02
CA GLU A 174 12.32 -14.19 2.38
C GLU A 174 13.32 -13.53 3.33
N SER A 175 14.45 -13.04 2.80
CA SER A 175 15.46 -12.40 3.64
C SER A 175 15.04 -11.01 4.15
N HIS A 176 14.08 -10.36 3.46
CA HIS A 176 13.62 -9.01 3.75
C HIS A 176 14.74 -7.95 3.84
N LYS A 177 15.86 -8.18 3.12
CA LYS A 177 17.05 -7.33 3.22
C LYS A 177 17.00 -6.18 2.24
N GLY A 178 16.46 -5.04 2.64
CA GLY A 178 16.65 -3.72 2.01
C GLY A 178 16.83 -3.72 0.48
N LEU A 179 17.73 -2.89 -0.03
CA LEU A 179 18.06 -2.87 -1.45
C LEU A 179 18.91 -4.08 -1.86
N ARG A 180 18.41 -4.87 -2.82
CA ARG A 180 19.13 -5.96 -3.48
C ARG A 180 18.87 -5.96 -4.98
N PHE A 181 19.79 -6.55 -5.73
CA PHE A 181 19.69 -6.68 -7.16
C PHE A 181 18.56 -7.65 -7.55
N ARG A 182 17.80 -7.30 -8.60
CA ARG A 182 16.79 -8.15 -9.22
C ARG A 182 17.46 -9.17 -10.13
N GLU A 183 17.51 -10.41 -9.70
CA GLU A 183 18.17 -11.55 -10.36
C GLU A 183 17.56 -11.86 -11.73
N LEU A 184 16.28 -11.55 -11.95
CA LEU A 184 15.63 -11.70 -13.26
C LEU A 184 16.12 -10.67 -14.31
N LEU A 185 16.91 -9.66 -13.94
CA LEU A 185 17.50 -8.71 -14.88
C LEU A 185 18.84 -9.21 -15.44
N THR A 186 18.83 -10.39 -16.06
CA THR A 186 20.04 -11.12 -16.48
C THR A 186 20.94 -10.39 -17.48
N TYR A 187 20.43 -9.32 -18.10
CA TYR A 187 21.19 -8.49 -19.05
C TYR A 187 22.03 -7.39 -18.37
N VAL A 188 21.84 -7.16 -17.06
CA VAL A 188 22.67 -6.23 -16.27
C VAL A 188 23.90 -6.97 -15.77
N LYS A 189 25.04 -6.82 -16.46
CA LYS A 189 26.27 -7.57 -16.16
C LYS A 189 26.99 -7.10 -14.89
N ASN A 190 27.04 -5.79 -14.66
CA ASN A 190 27.76 -5.17 -13.55
C ASN A 190 26.78 -4.40 -12.66
N PRO A 191 26.05 -5.08 -11.75
CA PRO A 191 25.10 -4.41 -10.89
C PRO A 191 25.82 -3.52 -9.86
N SER A 192 25.45 -2.24 -9.82
CA SER A 192 25.94 -1.24 -8.87
C SER A 192 24.87 -0.16 -8.69
N LEU A 193 24.51 0.15 -7.45
CA LEU A 193 23.49 1.17 -7.13
C LEU A 193 23.78 2.54 -7.78
N GLY A 194 25.05 2.92 -7.95
CA GLY A 194 25.41 4.18 -8.59
C GLY A 194 25.23 4.21 -10.11
N GLN A 195 25.32 3.06 -10.78
CA GLN A 195 25.27 2.98 -12.25
C GLN A 195 23.93 2.46 -12.79
N ASN A 196 23.31 1.54 -12.07
CA ASN A 196 22.04 0.92 -12.44
C ASN A 196 21.09 0.80 -11.24
N PRO A 197 20.72 1.93 -10.59
CA PRO A 197 19.80 1.92 -9.46
C PRO A 197 18.44 1.28 -9.80
N TYR A 198 18.00 1.40 -11.06
CA TYR A 198 16.77 0.78 -11.57
C TYR A 198 16.77 -0.75 -11.55
N ALA A 199 17.92 -1.40 -11.34
CA ALA A 199 18.03 -2.85 -11.30
C ALA A 199 17.91 -3.42 -9.87
N TYR A 200 17.66 -2.56 -8.88
CA TYR A 200 17.52 -2.93 -7.47
C TYR A 200 16.06 -2.82 -7.02
N GLU A 201 15.66 -3.72 -6.13
CA GLU A 201 14.36 -3.68 -5.43
C GLU A 201 14.61 -3.61 -3.92
N ASP A 202 13.70 -2.94 -3.20
CA ASP A 202 13.71 -2.91 -1.76
C ASP A 202 12.90 -4.08 -1.19
N TYR A 203 13.58 -5.18 -0.90
CA TYR A 203 12.96 -6.39 -0.36
C TYR A 203 12.53 -6.22 1.12
N SER A 204 12.89 -5.12 1.81
CA SER A 204 12.36 -4.83 3.14
C SER A 204 10.85 -4.54 3.15
N GLN A 205 10.29 -4.20 1.98
CA GLN A 205 8.85 -3.97 1.80
C GLN A 205 8.05 -5.29 1.81
N TYR A 206 8.72 -6.44 1.67
CA TYR A 206 8.05 -7.74 1.61
C TYR A 206 7.80 -8.35 2.99
N VAL A 207 8.12 -7.65 4.08
CA VAL A 207 7.82 -8.06 5.46
C VAL A 207 6.30 -7.95 5.69
N PRO A 208 5.58 -9.06 5.97
CA PRO A 208 4.16 -9.00 6.30
C PRO A 208 3.94 -8.19 7.60
N ARG A 209 2.94 -7.30 7.61
CA ARG A 209 2.58 -6.43 8.76
C ARG A 209 1.08 -6.51 9.04
N GLY A 210 0.66 -6.12 10.24
CA GLY A 210 -0.76 -6.09 10.61
C GLY A 210 -1.42 -7.46 10.47
N HIS A 211 -2.60 -7.50 9.85
CA HIS A 211 -3.37 -8.75 9.67
C HIS A 211 -2.69 -9.78 8.77
N TYR A 212 -1.69 -9.38 7.97
CA TYR A 212 -0.97 -10.32 7.11
C TYR A 212 -0.09 -11.32 7.88
N THR A 213 0.14 -11.07 9.18
CA THR A 213 0.92 -11.96 10.05
C THR A 213 0.12 -13.13 10.61
N ARG A 214 -1.22 -13.12 10.45
CA ARG A 214 -2.14 -14.05 11.13
C ARG A 214 -1.99 -15.52 10.72
N ASN A 215 -1.68 -15.79 9.45
CA ASN A 215 -1.44 -17.16 8.97
C ASN A 215 -0.60 -17.16 7.68
N GLU A 216 -0.15 -18.35 7.27
CA GLU A 216 0.68 -18.50 6.07
C GLU A 216 -0.03 -18.11 4.78
N LYS A 217 -1.35 -18.29 4.67
CA LYS A 217 -2.11 -17.91 3.48
C LYS A 217 -2.06 -16.39 3.27
N PHE A 218 -2.24 -15.61 4.34
CA PHE A 218 -2.07 -14.15 4.32
C PHE A 218 -0.64 -13.73 3.96
N LYS A 219 0.38 -14.36 4.57
CA LYS A 219 1.78 -14.03 4.26
C LYS A 219 2.12 -14.28 2.79
N LYS A 220 1.66 -15.40 2.23
CA LYS A 220 1.83 -15.74 0.81
C LYS A 220 1.13 -14.73 -0.09
N TYR A 221 -0.13 -14.40 0.21
CA TYR A 221 -0.90 -13.39 -0.52
C TYR A 221 -0.16 -12.06 -0.56
N PHE A 222 0.25 -11.58 0.61
CA PHE A 222 0.96 -10.33 0.77
C PHE A 222 2.22 -10.30 -0.09
N LYS A 223 3.10 -11.31 0.04
CA LYS A 223 4.35 -11.39 -0.75
C LYS A 223 4.08 -11.41 -2.25
N THR A 224 3.06 -12.12 -2.71
CA THR A 224 2.67 -12.13 -4.13
C THR A 224 2.18 -10.76 -4.60
N MET A 225 1.28 -10.13 -3.85
CA MET A 225 0.76 -8.81 -4.22
C MET A 225 1.84 -7.73 -4.15
N MET A 226 2.78 -7.82 -3.20
CA MET A 226 3.97 -6.95 -3.16
C MET A 226 4.85 -7.15 -4.38
N TRP A 227 5.07 -8.40 -4.81
CA TRP A 227 5.81 -8.69 -6.04
C TRP A 227 5.14 -8.07 -7.26
N TYR A 228 3.83 -8.26 -7.43
CA TYR A 228 3.10 -7.68 -8.56
C TYR A 228 2.97 -6.16 -8.51
N GLY A 229 2.82 -5.57 -7.32
CA GLY A 229 2.64 -4.14 -7.16
C GLY A 229 3.94 -3.33 -7.25
N ARG A 230 5.09 -3.93 -6.90
CA ARG A 230 6.37 -3.20 -6.82
C ARG A 230 7.30 -3.42 -7.99
N ILE A 231 7.30 -4.63 -8.57
CA ILE A 231 8.22 -4.94 -9.65
C ILE A 231 7.84 -4.17 -10.90
N ASP A 232 8.69 -3.23 -11.27
CA ASP A 232 8.45 -2.32 -12.37
C ASP A 232 9.21 -2.71 -13.65
N PHE A 233 8.69 -2.22 -14.78
CA PHE A 233 9.29 -2.30 -16.11
C PHE A 233 9.48 -0.89 -16.65
N LYS A 234 10.68 -0.33 -16.47
CA LYS A 234 10.96 1.07 -16.82
C LYS A 234 11.18 1.25 -18.33
N LEU A 235 10.43 2.18 -18.94
CA LEU A 235 10.60 2.55 -20.36
C LEU A 235 11.94 3.23 -20.65
N LYS A 236 12.31 4.21 -19.81
CA LYS A 236 13.56 4.98 -19.90
C LYS A 236 14.23 5.05 -18.52
N PRO A 237 14.95 3.99 -18.09
CA PRO A 237 15.58 3.97 -16.76
C PRO A 237 16.78 4.92 -16.62
N GLY A 238 17.26 5.50 -17.72
CA GLY A 238 18.32 6.51 -17.74
C GLY A 238 18.55 7.07 -19.15
N ALA A 239 19.29 8.18 -19.24
CA ALA A 239 19.50 8.93 -20.48
C ALA A 239 20.70 8.44 -21.34
N LYS A 240 21.52 7.52 -20.80
CA LYS A 240 22.74 7.02 -21.46
C LYS A 240 22.74 5.49 -21.52
N GLU A 241 23.53 4.92 -22.41
CA GLU A 241 23.77 3.47 -22.41
C GLU A 241 24.50 3.04 -21.12
N PRO A 242 24.24 1.82 -20.59
CA PRO A 242 23.35 0.78 -21.13
C PRO A 242 21.87 0.93 -20.74
N ALA A 243 21.49 2.00 -20.04
CA ALA A 243 20.13 2.16 -19.50
C ALA A 243 19.06 2.22 -20.60
N ILE A 244 19.34 2.85 -21.74
CA ILE A 244 18.42 2.87 -22.89
C ILE A 244 18.16 1.45 -23.40
N THR A 245 19.22 0.66 -23.61
CA THR A 245 19.09 -0.75 -24.04
C THR A 245 18.33 -1.59 -23.02
N HIS A 246 18.57 -1.40 -21.73
CA HIS A 246 17.84 -2.09 -20.67
C HIS A 246 16.36 -1.70 -20.64
N GLY A 247 16.04 -0.42 -20.82
CA GLY A 247 14.66 0.05 -20.92
C GLY A 247 13.90 -0.57 -22.09
N LYS A 248 14.54 -0.71 -23.26
CA LYS A 248 13.96 -1.44 -24.41
C LYS A 248 13.64 -2.90 -24.06
N LYS A 249 14.51 -3.58 -23.32
CA LYS A 249 14.28 -4.98 -22.88
C LYS A 249 13.16 -5.10 -21.84
N MET A 250 13.06 -4.15 -20.90
CA MET A 250 11.94 -4.08 -19.95
C MET A 250 10.62 -3.81 -20.66
N THR A 251 10.64 -2.88 -21.62
CA THR A 251 9.46 -2.53 -22.43
C THR A 251 8.99 -3.72 -23.26
N LEU A 252 9.92 -4.48 -23.85
CA LEU A 252 9.57 -5.70 -24.59
C LEU A 252 8.90 -6.74 -23.69
N GLN A 253 9.41 -6.95 -22.47
CA GLN A 253 8.77 -7.83 -21.48
C GLN A 253 7.35 -7.37 -21.17
N ALA A 254 7.17 -6.08 -20.86
CA ALA A 254 5.87 -5.50 -20.55
C ALA A 254 4.88 -5.63 -21.73
N ILE A 255 5.33 -5.35 -22.97
CA ILE A 255 4.49 -5.52 -24.16
C ILE A 255 4.06 -6.98 -24.33
N LEU A 256 4.95 -7.94 -24.12
CA LEU A 256 4.60 -9.36 -24.20
C LEU A 256 3.59 -9.77 -23.12
N MET A 257 3.75 -9.28 -21.89
CA MET A 257 2.76 -9.51 -20.83
C MET A 257 1.40 -8.92 -21.22
N THR A 258 1.37 -7.68 -21.72
CA THR A 258 0.13 -7.03 -22.16
C THR A 258 -0.49 -7.75 -23.37
N ASP A 259 0.30 -8.23 -24.31
CA ASP A 259 -0.17 -9.01 -25.46
C ASP A 259 -0.82 -10.34 -25.02
N ALA A 260 -0.18 -11.07 -24.11
CA ALA A 260 -0.75 -12.29 -23.52
C ALA A 260 -2.08 -11.98 -22.81
N PHE A 261 -2.09 -10.90 -22.04
CA PHE A 261 -3.22 -10.46 -21.25
C PHE A 261 -4.43 -10.04 -22.10
N LEU A 262 -4.21 -9.30 -23.20
CA LEU A 262 -5.28 -8.80 -24.07
C LEU A 262 -5.83 -9.87 -25.03
N LYS A 263 -5.03 -10.88 -25.39
CA LYS A 263 -5.47 -11.97 -26.27
C LYS A 263 -6.44 -12.91 -25.57
N ASP A 264 -6.28 -13.13 -24.27
CA ASP A 264 -7.13 -14.02 -23.50
C ASP A 264 -8.18 -13.24 -22.70
N LYS A 265 -9.42 -13.21 -23.22
CA LYS A 265 -10.54 -12.47 -22.61
C LYS A 265 -10.83 -12.90 -21.17
N GLU A 266 -10.66 -14.17 -20.85
CA GLU A 266 -10.90 -14.66 -19.50
C GLU A 266 -9.83 -14.16 -18.52
N THR A 267 -8.58 -13.97 -18.98
CA THR A 267 -7.45 -13.50 -18.16
C THR A 267 -7.67 -12.04 -17.84
N PHE A 268 -8.13 -11.28 -18.83
CA PHE A 268 -8.57 -9.91 -18.64
C PHE A 268 -9.68 -9.80 -17.59
N LYS A 269 -10.74 -10.61 -17.68
CA LYS A 269 -11.83 -10.64 -16.70
C LYS A 269 -11.36 -11.03 -15.29
N LEU A 270 -10.43 -11.99 -15.17
CA LEU A 270 -9.88 -12.38 -13.87
C LEU A 270 -9.12 -11.23 -13.23
N TRP A 271 -8.32 -10.50 -14.01
CA TRP A 271 -7.64 -9.32 -13.51
C TRP A 271 -8.59 -8.19 -13.16
N GLU A 272 -9.64 -7.92 -13.94
CA GLU A 272 -10.65 -6.90 -13.56
C GLU A 272 -11.26 -7.21 -12.19
N LYS A 273 -11.61 -8.48 -11.94
CA LYS A 273 -12.12 -8.94 -10.63
C LYS A 273 -11.15 -8.71 -9.47
N ILE A 274 -9.85 -8.62 -9.74
CA ILE A 274 -8.82 -8.33 -8.74
C ILE A 274 -8.56 -6.82 -8.65
N TYR A 275 -8.46 -6.14 -9.78
CA TYR A 275 -8.09 -4.73 -9.89
C TYR A 275 -9.17 -3.80 -9.36
N ASP A 276 -10.43 -4.00 -9.75
CA ASP A 276 -11.56 -3.14 -9.36
C ASP A 276 -11.74 -3.03 -7.83
N PRO A 277 -11.76 -4.13 -7.07
CA PRO A 277 -11.85 -4.02 -5.62
C PRO A 277 -10.57 -3.45 -5.03
N THR A 278 -9.38 -3.85 -5.49
CA THR A 278 -8.11 -3.40 -4.89
C THR A 278 -7.90 -1.89 -5.04
N VAL A 279 -8.16 -1.31 -6.20
CA VAL A 279 -8.02 0.14 -6.40
C VAL A 279 -8.98 0.93 -5.51
N THR A 280 -10.22 0.45 -5.37
CA THR A 280 -11.25 1.08 -4.55
C THR A 280 -10.93 1.00 -3.06
N LEU A 281 -10.46 -0.17 -2.61
CA LEU A 281 -10.18 -0.45 -1.21
C LEU A 281 -8.90 0.26 -0.74
N TRP A 282 -7.85 0.28 -1.56
CA TRP A 282 -6.56 0.85 -1.19
C TRP A 282 -6.56 2.39 -1.24
N ALA A 283 -7.32 2.98 -2.17
CA ALA A 283 -7.57 4.42 -2.17
C ALA A 283 -8.27 4.86 -0.87
N ARG A 284 -9.25 4.09 -0.40
CA ARG A 284 -9.96 4.37 0.86
C ARG A 284 -9.08 4.18 2.09
N GLN A 285 -8.22 3.15 2.11
CA GLN A 285 -7.31 2.91 3.23
C GLN A 285 -6.31 4.05 3.44
N THR A 286 -5.82 4.66 2.37
CA THR A 286 -4.95 5.86 2.44
C THR A 286 -5.68 7.06 3.03
N ILE A 287 -6.95 7.27 2.68
CA ILE A 287 -7.78 8.36 3.21
C ILE A 287 -8.07 8.14 4.70
N TYR A 288 -8.41 6.91 5.11
CA TYR A 288 -8.65 6.61 6.53
C TYR A 288 -7.40 6.81 7.39
N MET A 289 -6.21 6.40 6.92
CA MET A 289 -4.97 6.66 7.66
C MET A 289 -4.68 8.17 7.82
N LEU A 290 -5.04 9.00 6.83
CA LEU A 290 -4.87 10.46 6.90
C LEU A 290 -5.89 11.16 7.81
N MET A 291 -7.05 10.55 8.09
CA MET A 291 -8.05 11.12 8.99
C MET A 291 -7.84 10.76 10.46
N ILE A 292 -7.03 9.74 10.75
CA ILE A 292 -6.77 9.24 12.11
C ILE A 292 -5.43 9.77 12.68
N THR A 293 -4.63 10.48 11.87
CA THR A 293 -3.41 11.19 12.29
C THR A 293 -3.61 12.70 12.33
#